data_AF-A0A916YRJ1-F1
#
_entry.id   AF-A0A916YRJ1-F1
#
_cell.length_a   1.000
_cell.length_b   1.000
_cell.length_c   1.000
_cell.angle_alpha   90.00
_cell.angle_beta   90.00
_cell.angle_gamma   90.00
#
_symmetry.space_group_name_H-M   'P 1'
#
loop_
_entity.id
_entity.type
_entity.pdbx_description
1 polymer ?
#
loop_
_entity_poly.entity_id
_entity_poly.type
_entity_poly.pdbx_seq_one_letter_code
_entity_poly.pdbx_strand_id
1 'polypeptide(L)'
;MAFAASRQSAQAFRTKAYPLVMWGGARSSEAKGLVEHLMQAFIVPAKATVDKEGVVREPRPSSVQAMRTATGALLADLFDFHRGPRANAQPRQGYHGMSRSNFVKKDLGFAYDIFRDAVVPLVSNGLLLQTDGQAVYRRVAGRFEVIGGSKTCFGLADSMIELASQHGVTIDAWGANWTCFTEGRVQPSSDTPRLALRKTRERKGRTKQPTEVVLFDETSPVPKGLLDDVERINSYLSTQRISGVAFPGLRRIFNNGDTTDYAWNKGGRYYSLRGGHRYEAWSAERRRESIMINGEAVTEVDLRASHITLLHALLGQPFDANVDPYKFSDWPRAVIKAWVSQAIGGSNSRPFQWSDDAEDAYEDERPGRWLQDEFAIREVGAVVIDRHPTLLHLETCGIDTLDLQYHEAEILRSAMETLMFQRDIAVLPVHDALIVPLSGAEVAKRVLEKAFLSYVEGVVGRPSTAIPRVTLKKPKGT
;
A
#
# COMPACT_ATOMS: atom_id res chain seq x y z
N MET A 1 29.13 17.44 18.43
CA MET A 1 28.85 16.06 17.99
C MET A 1 27.45 15.55 18.38
N ALA A 2 26.93 15.84 19.58
CA ALA A 2 25.58 15.41 20.02
C ALA A 2 24.40 15.90 19.14
N PHE A 3 24.49 17.12 18.59
CA PHE A 3 23.45 17.70 17.70
C PHE A 3 23.40 17.05 16.30
N ALA A 4 24.50 16.48 15.81
CA ALA A 4 24.54 15.80 14.52
C ALA A 4 24.00 14.37 14.65
N ALA A 5 24.33 13.68 15.75
CA ALA A 5 23.81 12.35 16.08
C ALA A 5 22.29 12.36 16.29
N SER A 6 21.72 13.40 16.95
CA SER A 6 20.26 13.51 17.15
C SER A 6 19.48 13.80 15.86
N ARG A 7 20.08 14.51 14.90
CA ARG A 7 19.49 14.71 13.57
C ARG A 7 19.55 13.45 12.73
N GLN A 8 20.65 12.70 12.77
CA GLN A 8 20.78 11.43 12.06
C GLN A 8 19.81 10.38 12.61
N SER A 9 19.63 10.28 13.93
CA SER A 9 18.66 9.36 14.55
C SER A 9 17.21 9.76 14.27
N ALA A 10 16.86 11.06 14.34
CA ALA A 10 15.52 11.56 13.99
C ALA A 10 15.21 11.43 12.49
N GLN A 11 16.22 11.55 11.62
CA GLN A 11 16.06 11.35 10.18
C GLN A 11 15.92 9.86 9.84
N ALA A 12 16.66 8.97 10.50
CA ALA A 12 16.48 7.52 10.39
C ALA A 12 15.12 7.03 10.93
N PHE A 13 14.59 7.67 11.98
CA PHE A 13 13.23 7.45 12.50
C PHE A 13 12.18 7.76 11.42
N ARG A 14 12.36 8.84 10.64
CA ARG A 14 11.37 9.29 9.65
C ARG A 14 11.39 8.56 8.30
N THR A 15 12.50 7.97 7.87
CA THR A 15 12.66 7.46 6.50
C THR A 15 11.87 6.18 6.21
N LYS A 16 11.39 5.50 7.26
CA LYS A 16 10.61 4.26 7.16
C LYS A 16 9.49 4.31 8.21
N ALA A 17 8.40 5.03 7.94
CA ALA A 17 7.18 5.09 8.78
C ALA A 17 5.92 4.76 7.95
N TYR A 18 4.94 4.06 8.55
CA TYR A 18 3.64 3.75 7.93
C TYR A 18 2.55 4.73 8.37
N PRO A 19 1.50 5.01 7.56
CA PRO A 19 0.40 5.85 8.01
C PRO A 19 -0.35 5.19 9.18
N LEU A 20 -0.53 5.93 10.28
CA LEU A 20 -1.48 5.56 11.34
C LEU A 20 -2.90 5.82 10.82
N VAL A 21 -3.74 4.80 10.83
CA VAL A 21 -5.15 4.89 10.46
C VAL A 21 -6.04 5.08 11.68
N MET A 22 -5.69 4.48 12.82
CA MET A 22 -6.37 4.56 14.10
C MET A 22 -7.84 4.17 14.04
N TRP A 23 -8.18 3.18 13.22
CA TRP A 23 -9.54 2.62 13.16
C TRP A 23 -9.71 1.40 14.05
N GLY A 24 -8.60 0.80 14.48
CA GLY A 24 -8.54 -0.40 15.29
C GLY A 24 -8.82 -0.21 16.78
N GLY A 25 -8.60 -1.29 17.52
CA GLY A 25 -8.72 -1.29 18.97
C GLY A 25 -8.36 -2.62 19.62
N ALA A 26 -8.37 -2.62 20.96
CA ALA A 26 -8.12 -3.82 21.76
C ALA A 26 -9.28 -4.83 21.64
N ARG A 27 -8.93 -6.07 21.32
CA ARG A 27 -9.87 -7.19 21.09
C ARG A 27 -9.98 -8.09 22.31
N SER A 28 -8.85 -8.62 22.75
CA SER A 28 -8.76 -9.60 23.84
C SER A 28 -8.94 -8.94 25.21
N SER A 29 -9.18 -9.77 26.24
CA SER A 29 -9.18 -9.32 27.63
C SER A 29 -7.84 -8.71 28.03
N GLU A 30 -6.75 -9.30 27.56
CA GLU A 30 -5.36 -8.92 27.82
C GLU A 30 -5.06 -7.54 27.24
N ALA A 31 -5.40 -7.31 25.97
CA ALA A 31 -5.21 -6.02 25.31
C ALA A 31 -6.08 -4.92 25.93
N LYS A 32 -7.31 -5.25 26.33
CA LYS A 32 -8.19 -4.32 27.06
C LYS A 32 -7.61 -3.99 28.44
N GLY A 33 -7.07 -4.97 29.14
CA GLY A 33 -6.38 -4.80 30.42
C GLY A 33 -5.17 -3.88 30.33
N LEU A 34 -4.34 -4.03 29.28
CA LEU A 34 -3.23 -3.13 29.01
C LEU A 34 -3.71 -1.69 28.79
N VAL A 35 -4.75 -1.48 27.97
CA VAL A 35 -5.30 -0.14 27.73
C VAL A 35 -5.83 0.47 29.03
N GLU A 36 -6.56 -0.28 29.85
CA GLU A 36 -7.03 0.22 31.15
C GLU A 36 -5.90 0.57 32.12
N HIS A 37 -4.84 -0.25 32.17
CA HIS A 37 -3.66 0.06 32.97
C HIS A 37 -3.07 1.42 32.55
N LEU A 38 -2.88 1.64 31.24
CA LEU A 38 -2.33 2.90 30.73
C LEU A 38 -3.23 4.10 31.06
N MET A 39 -4.54 3.90 30.96
CA MET A 39 -5.54 4.92 31.31
C MET A 39 -5.42 5.33 32.78
N GLN A 40 -5.38 4.36 33.70
CA GLN A 40 -5.38 4.60 35.14
C GLN A 40 -4.02 5.08 35.67
N ALA A 41 -2.92 4.53 35.17
CA ALA A 41 -1.59 4.84 35.68
C ALA A 41 -1.02 6.17 35.14
N PHE A 42 -1.35 6.54 33.90
CA PHE A 42 -0.66 7.65 33.23
C PHE A 42 -1.61 8.71 32.66
N ILE A 43 -2.69 8.32 31.99
CA ILE A 43 -3.49 9.26 31.18
C ILE A 43 -4.49 10.06 32.01
N VAL A 44 -5.35 9.37 32.78
CA VAL A 44 -6.38 10.03 33.61
C VAL A 44 -5.75 10.91 34.68
N PRO A 45 -4.72 10.47 35.45
CA PRO A 45 -4.09 11.32 36.45
C PRO A 45 -3.46 12.59 35.86
N ALA A 46 -2.84 12.50 34.67
CA ALA A 46 -2.24 13.65 33.99
C ALA A 46 -3.26 14.70 33.52
N LYS A 47 -4.56 14.35 33.53
CA LYS A 47 -5.67 15.21 33.13
C LYS A 47 -6.55 15.65 34.28
N ALA A 48 -6.31 15.13 35.49
CA ALA A 48 -7.01 15.58 36.67
C ALA A 48 -6.67 17.06 36.95
N THR A 49 -7.69 17.84 37.29
CA THR A 49 -7.53 19.26 37.63
C THR A 49 -7.86 19.47 39.10
N VAL A 50 -7.21 20.43 39.76
CA VAL A 50 -7.56 20.82 41.12
C VAL A 50 -8.53 22.01 41.03
N ASP A 51 -9.71 21.89 41.66
CA ASP A 51 -10.65 23.02 41.73
C ASP A 51 -10.21 24.07 42.77
N LYS A 52 -10.98 25.16 42.89
CA LYS A 52 -10.61 26.29 43.77
C LYS A 52 -10.59 25.88 45.24
N GLU A 53 -11.26 24.78 45.57
CA GLU A 53 -11.39 24.19 46.90
C GLU A 53 -10.31 23.14 47.19
N GLY A 54 -9.36 22.92 46.27
CA GLY A 54 -8.27 21.96 46.44
C GLY A 54 -8.67 20.51 46.13
N VAL A 55 -9.87 20.28 45.59
CA VAL A 55 -10.37 18.93 45.28
C VAL A 55 -9.89 18.53 43.89
N VAL A 56 -9.30 17.33 43.81
CA VAL A 56 -8.92 16.72 42.54
C VAL A 56 -10.18 16.29 41.79
N ARG A 57 -10.40 16.86 40.61
CA ARG A 57 -11.48 16.56 39.69
C ARG A 57 -10.94 15.75 38.53
N GLU A 58 -11.47 14.55 38.37
CA GLU A 58 -11.19 13.72 37.21
C GLU A 58 -11.82 14.31 35.93
N PRO A 59 -11.26 13.96 34.75
CA PRO A 59 -11.86 14.28 33.47
C PRO A 59 -13.27 13.71 33.35
N ARG A 60 -14.11 14.36 32.54
CA ARG A 60 -15.48 13.86 32.28
C ARG A 60 -15.45 12.42 31.77
N PRO A 61 -16.41 11.55 32.17
CA PRO A 61 -16.45 10.16 31.73
C PRO A 61 -16.43 9.96 30.21
N SER A 62 -17.09 10.85 29.45
CA SER A 62 -17.07 10.82 27.99
C SER A 62 -15.69 11.14 27.39
N SER A 63 -14.92 12.02 28.02
CA SER A 63 -13.53 12.29 27.64
C SER A 63 -12.63 11.10 27.95
N VAL A 64 -12.81 10.46 29.11
CA VAL A 64 -12.08 9.24 29.48
C VAL A 64 -12.35 8.13 28.46
N GLN A 65 -13.61 7.92 28.07
CA GLN A 65 -13.96 6.94 27.04
C GLN A 65 -13.32 7.27 25.68
N ALA A 66 -13.32 8.54 25.27
CA ALA A 66 -12.71 8.94 24.01
C ALA A 66 -11.17 8.80 24.03
N MET A 67 -10.52 9.08 25.16
CA MET A 67 -9.08 8.83 25.35
C MET A 67 -8.77 7.33 25.31
N ARG A 68 -9.59 6.49 25.94
CA ARG A 68 -9.48 5.03 25.88
C ARG A 68 -9.55 4.53 24.43
N THR A 69 -10.51 5.02 23.65
CA THR A 69 -10.61 4.72 22.21
C THR A 69 -9.35 5.15 21.46
N ALA A 70 -8.86 6.38 21.69
CA ALA A 70 -7.65 6.90 21.06
C ALA A 70 -6.41 6.05 21.39
N THR A 71 -6.23 5.67 22.66
CA THR A 71 -5.13 4.81 23.13
C THR A 71 -5.19 3.44 22.47
N GLY A 72 -6.36 2.78 22.51
CA GLY A 72 -6.53 1.46 21.90
C GLY A 72 -6.28 1.47 20.38
N ALA A 73 -6.75 2.51 19.69
CA ALA A 73 -6.57 2.67 18.25
C ALA A 73 -5.10 2.92 17.86
N LEU A 74 -4.40 3.77 18.61
CA LEU A 74 -2.97 4.03 18.39
C LEU A 74 -2.13 2.76 18.62
N LEU A 75 -2.39 2.04 19.71
CA LEU A 75 -1.66 0.81 20.02
C LEU A 75 -1.94 -0.28 18.99
N ALA A 76 -3.18 -0.44 18.53
CA ALA A 76 -3.50 -1.42 17.48
C ALA A 76 -2.62 -1.22 16.23
N ASP A 77 -2.47 0.02 15.74
CA ASP A 77 -1.61 0.31 14.59
C ASP A 77 -0.12 0.09 14.92
N LEU A 78 0.36 0.61 16.05
CA LEU A 78 1.77 0.53 16.41
C LEU A 78 2.23 -0.91 16.64
N PHE A 79 1.41 -1.75 17.29
CA PHE A 79 1.71 -3.18 17.42
C PHE A 79 1.69 -3.92 16.08
N ASP A 80 0.82 -3.54 15.12
CA ASP A 80 0.83 -4.15 13.77
C ASP A 80 2.14 -3.82 13.04
N PHE A 81 2.68 -2.62 13.21
CA PHE A 81 3.96 -2.22 12.63
C PHE A 81 5.17 -2.97 13.23
N HIS A 82 5.00 -3.56 14.42
CA HIS A 82 6.02 -4.39 15.02
C HIS A 82 5.93 -5.87 14.57
N ARG A 83 4.88 -6.26 13.82
CA ARG A 83 4.72 -7.63 13.31
C ARG A 83 5.71 -7.93 12.18
N GLY A 84 6.45 -9.02 12.33
CA GLY A 84 7.30 -9.60 11.28
C GLY A 84 8.78 -9.69 11.65
N PRO A 85 9.58 -10.47 10.90
CA PRO A 85 11.01 -10.60 11.16
C PRO A 85 11.70 -9.24 11.14
N ARG A 86 12.68 -9.02 12.02
CA ARG A 86 13.56 -7.83 12.00
C ARG A 86 14.23 -7.59 10.63
N ALA A 87 14.32 -8.65 9.83
CA ALA A 87 14.99 -8.70 8.53
C ALA A 87 14.29 -7.89 7.41
N ASN A 88 12.97 -7.71 7.43
CA ASN A 88 12.25 -7.15 6.27
C ASN A 88 12.22 -5.62 6.16
N ALA A 89 13.13 -4.92 6.85
CA ALA A 89 13.21 -3.45 6.85
C ALA A 89 11.87 -2.72 7.16
N GLN A 90 10.90 -3.39 7.77
CA GLN A 90 9.58 -2.80 8.01
C GLN A 90 9.69 -1.68 9.06
N PRO A 91 9.13 -0.49 8.76
CA PRO A 91 8.87 0.54 9.75
C PRO A 91 8.28 -0.01 11.04
N ARG A 92 8.95 0.19 12.17
CA ARG A 92 8.35 -0.04 13.51
C ARG A 92 7.54 1.15 14.01
N GLN A 93 7.26 2.09 13.12
CA GLN A 93 6.80 3.41 13.47
C GLN A 93 5.69 3.84 12.52
N GLY A 94 4.74 4.56 13.10
CA GLY A 94 3.64 5.17 12.41
C GLY A 94 3.86 6.66 12.19
N TYR A 95 3.25 7.26 11.18
CA TYR A 95 3.14 8.71 11.02
C TYR A 95 1.67 9.14 10.99
N HIS A 96 1.38 10.31 11.55
CA HIS A 96 0.08 10.96 11.46
C HIS A 96 0.20 12.48 11.33
N GLY A 97 -0.79 13.11 10.68
CA GLY A 97 -0.87 14.57 10.64
C GLY A 97 -1.41 15.12 11.96
N MET A 98 -0.69 16.04 12.60
CA MET A 98 -1.07 16.59 13.91
C MET A 98 -1.82 17.93 13.79
N SER A 99 -2.84 17.98 12.95
CA SER A 99 -3.78 19.11 12.84
C SER A 99 -5.21 18.65 13.10
N ARG A 100 -6.08 19.54 13.57
CA ARG A 100 -7.49 19.22 13.87
C ARG A 100 -8.23 18.58 12.69
N SER A 101 -7.92 18.98 11.45
CA SER A 101 -8.52 18.42 10.23
C SER A 101 -8.18 16.94 10.00
N ASN A 102 -7.09 16.42 10.58
CA ASN A 102 -6.75 15.00 10.50
C ASN A 102 -7.47 14.15 11.56
N PHE A 103 -8.22 14.75 12.49
CA PHE A 103 -8.93 14.06 13.57
C PHE A 103 -10.44 14.28 13.47
N VAL A 104 -11.04 13.64 12.46
CA VAL A 104 -12.48 13.74 12.22
C VAL A 104 -13.22 12.85 13.22
N LYS A 105 -13.87 13.47 14.21
CA LYS A 105 -14.51 12.77 15.34
C LYS A 105 -15.54 11.71 14.93
N LYS A 106 -16.28 11.93 13.84
CA LYS A 106 -17.26 10.95 13.34
C LYS A 106 -16.60 9.65 12.83
N ASP A 107 -15.34 9.74 12.39
CA ASP A 107 -14.63 8.61 11.78
C ASP A 107 -13.78 7.88 12.82
N LEU A 108 -13.14 8.62 13.74
CA LEU A 108 -12.22 8.06 14.74
C LEU A 108 -12.87 7.82 16.11
N GLY A 109 -14.03 8.43 16.39
CA GLY A 109 -14.64 8.46 17.72
C GLY A 109 -13.99 9.45 18.69
N PHE A 110 -12.88 10.10 18.32
CA PHE A 110 -12.18 11.10 19.11
C PHE A 110 -11.66 12.28 18.25
N ALA A 111 -11.42 13.42 18.89
CA ALA A 111 -10.89 14.63 18.27
C ALA A 111 -9.41 14.84 18.61
N TYR A 112 -8.76 15.77 17.92
CA TYR A 112 -7.33 16.09 18.08
C TYR A 112 -6.91 16.31 19.53
N ASP A 113 -7.67 17.11 20.29
CA ASP A 113 -7.31 17.43 21.68
C ASP A 113 -7.38 16.17 22.58
N ILE A 114 -8.34 15.27 22.34
CA ILE A 114 -8.44 13.97 23.05
C ILE A 114 -7.24 13.08 22.72
N PHE A 115 -6.85 13.02 21.44
CA PHE A 115 -5.69 12.22 21.05
C PHE A 115 -4.40 12.73 21.70
N ARG A 116 -4.17 14.05 21.69
CA ARG A 116 -3.02 14.65 22.38
C ARG A 116 -3.03 14.31 23.86
N ASP A 117 -4.21 14.39 24.48
CA ASP A 117 -4.40 14.13 25.91
C ASP A 117 -4.12 12.67 26.29
N ALA A 118 -4.36 11.72 25.38
CA ALA A 118 -3.96 10.33 25.55
C ALA A 118 -2.46 10.09 25.31
N VAL A 119 -1.85 10.76 24.33
CA VAL A 119 -0.48 10.48 23.89
C VAL A 119 0.59 11.15 24.73
N VAL A 120 0.41 12.43 25.10
CA VAL A 120 1.43 13.21 25.82
C VAL A 120 1.88 12.51 27.11
N PRO A 121 0.98 12.01 27.98
CA PRO A 121 1.41 11.30 29.19
C PRO A 121 2.23 10.05 28.90
N LEU A 122 1.90 9.30 27.85
CA LEU A 122 2.63 8.09 27.47
C LEU A 122 4.04 8.39 26.94
N VAL A 123 4.18 9.47 26.16
CA VAL A 123 5.49 9.94 25.69
C VAL A 123 6.34 10.46 26.84
N SER A 124 5.77 11.26 27.75
CA SER A 124 6.48 11.80 28.91
C SER A 124 6.95 10.72 29.89
N ASN A 125 6.25 9.58 29.96
CA ASN A 125 6.63 8.42 30.76
C ASN A 125 7.51 7.41 29.98
N GLY A 126 7.97 7.77 28.78
CA GLY A 126 8.89 6.95 28.00
C GLY A 126 8.28 5.65 27.47
N LEU A 127 6.95 5.54 27.40
CA LEU A 127 6.23 4.38 26.87
C LEU A 127 6.03 4.49 25.34
N LEU A 128 5.96 5.71 24.81
CA LEU A 128 5.89 5.97 23.38
C LEU A 128 7.08 6.84 22.93
N LEU A 129 7.56 6.56 21.74
CA LEU A 129 8.51 7.41 21.03
C LEU A 129 7.73 8.40 20.16
N GLN A 130 8.09 9.68 20.18
CA GLN A 130 7.50 10.70 19.30
C GLN A 130 8.59 11.54 18.63
N THR A 131 8.44 11.76 17.32
CA THR A 131 9.24 12.73 16.56
C THR A 131 8.32 13.69 15.86
N ASP A 132 8.32 14.96 16.27
CA ASP A 132 7.42 15.99 15.72
C ASP A 132 7.64 16.21 14.23
N GLY A 133 6.54 16.41 13.50
CA GLY A 133 6.60 16.81 12.09
C GLY A 133 7.11 18.24 11.92
N GLN A 134 7.72 18.52 10.77
CA GLN A 134 8.17 19.87 10.40
C GLN A 134 7.55 20.28 9.07
N ALA A 135 6.81 21.39 9.08
CA ALA A 135 6.30 22.00 7.85
C ALA A 135 7.42 22.76 7.12
N VAL A 136 7.45 22.63 5.80
CA VAL A 136 8.31 23.38 4.89
C VAL A 136 7.45 24.44 4.23
N TYR A 137 7.84 25.70 4.39
CA TYR A 137 7.11 26.84 3.86
C TYR A 137 7.84 27.43 2.66
N ARG A 138 7.08 27.92 1.68
CA ARG A 138 7.56 28.79 0.60
C ARG A 138 6.81 30.11 0.68
N ARG A 139 7.52 31.20 0.40
CA ARG A 139 6.89 32.49 0.26
C ARG A 139 6.36 32.65 -1.16
N VAL A 140 5.05 32.81 -1.31
CA VAL A 140 4.37 33.07 -2.59
C VAL A 140 3.51 34.32 -2.42
N ALA A 141 3.71 35.32 -3.27
CA ALA A 141 2.98 36.61 -3.23
C ALA A 141 2.89 37.24 -1.82
N GLY A 142 3.98 37.19 -1.04
CA GLY A 142 4.04 37.77 0.30
C GLY A 142 3.43 36.93 1.42
N ARG A 143 2.76 35.80 1.11
CA ARG A 143 2.22 34.85 2.09
C ARG A 143 3.11 33.62 2.22
N PHE A 144 3.11 32.99 3.39
CA PHE A 144 3.75 31.69 3.59
C PHE A 144 2.75 30.59 3.25
N GLU A 145 3.10 29.77 2.27
CA GLU A 145 2.34 28.59 1.88
C GLU A 145 3.13 27.35 2.30
N VAL A 146 2.45 26.35 2.87
CA VAL A 146 3.06 25.06 3.19
C VAL A 146 3.27 24.30 1.88
N ILE A 147 4.51 24.13 1.46
CA ILE A 147 4.88 23.41 0.23
C ILE A 147 5.29 21.96 0.48
N GLY A 148 5.38 21.57 1.75
CA GLY A 148 5.74 20.22 2.13
C GLY A 148 5.98 20.11 3.63
N GLY A 149 6.52 18.97 4.05
CA GLY A 149 6.86 18.75 5.45
C GLY A 149 6.93 17.28 5.81
N SER A 150 7.52 17.00 6.96
CA SER A 150 7.44 15.69 7.59
C SER A 150 6.21 15.63 8.51
N LYS A 151 5.57 14.47 8.58
CA LYS A 151 4.50 14.19 9.53
C LYS A 151 5.09 13.77 10.88
N THR A 152 4.31 13.94 11.94
CA THR A 152 4.71 13.48 13.28
C THR A 152 4.73 11.97 13.28
N CYS A 153 5.79 11.38 13.80
CA CYS A 153 5.99 9.93 13.85
C CYS A 153 5.88 9.44 15.29
N PHE A 154 5.30 8.26 15.47
CA PHE A 154 5.09 7.57 16.74
C PHE A 154 5.64 6.15 16.67
N GLY A 155 6.17 5.64 17.78
CA GLY A 155 6.64 4.26 17.91
C GLY A 155 6.43 3.72 19.33
N LEU A 156 6.50 2.40 19.49
CA LEU A 156 6.54 1.78 20.82
C LEU A 156 7.96 1.92 21.37
N ALA A 157 8.08 2.31 22.64
CA ALA A 157 9.34 2.16 23.37
C ALA A 157 9.46 0.72 23.93
N ASP A 158 10.67 0.28 24.26
CA ASP A 158 10.90 -1.06 24.81
C ASP A 158 10.11 -1.27 26.13
N SER A 159 9.99 -0.23 26.95
CA SER A 159 9.18 -0.23 28.18
C SER A 159 7.69 -0.53 27.93
N MET A 160 7.12 -0.08 26.81
CA MET A 160 5.74 -0.41 26.44
C MET A 160 5.61 -1.86 25.98
N ILE A 161 6.61 -2.39 25.28
CA ILE A 161 6.64 -3.80 24.86
C ILE A 161 6.74 -4.72 26.08
N GLU A 162 7.58 -4.36 27.05
CA GLU A 162 7.70 -5.06 28.33
C GLU A 162 6.40 -5.02 29.12
N LEU A 163 5.79 -3.83 29.27
CA LEU A 163 4.51 -3.68 29.96
C LEU A 163 3.41 -4.49 29.27
N ALA A 164 3.33 -4.47 27.94
CA ALA A 164 2.37 -5.27 27.19
C ALA A 164 2.56 -6.77 27.43
N SER A 165 3.81 -7.23 27.47
CA SER A 165 4.13 -8.64 27.74
C SER A 165 3.68 -9.06 29.14
N GLN A 166 3.77 -8.19 30.15
CA GLN A 166 3.26 -8.45 31.50
C GLN A 166 1.73 -8.60 31.53
N HIS A 167 1.01 -7.97 30.60
CA HIS A 167 -0.43 -8.14 30.41
C HIS A 167 -0.80 -9.30 29.48
N GLY A 168 0.17 -10.11 29.02
CA GLY A 168 -0.08 -11.22 28.09
C GLY A 168 -0.24 -10.79 26.62
N VAL A 169 0.09 -9.55 26.29
CA VAL A 169 0.03 -9.01 24.92
C VAL A 169 1.40 -9.07 24.28
N THR A 170 1.58 -9.98 23.32
CA THR A 170 2.81 -10.11 22.54
C THR A 170 2.66 -9.53 21.14
N ILE A 171 3.77 -9.09 20.56
CA ILE A 171 3.84 -8.53 19.19
C ILE A 171 3.39 -9.55 18.14
N ASP A 172 3.77 -10.82 18.31
CA ASP A 172 3.47 -11.89 17.34
C ASP A 172 1.99 -12.31 17.37
N ALA A 173 1.29 -12.07 18.48
CA ALA A 173 -0.12 -12.43 18.66
C ALA A 173 -1.07 -11.28 18.28
N TRP A 174 -0.70 -10.43 17.31
CA TRP A 174 -1.46 -9.22 17.00
C TRP A 174 -2.95 -9.50 16.71
N GLY A 175 -3.26 -10.49 15.86
CA GLY A 175 -4.66 -10.78 15.47
C GLY A 175 -5.54 -11.34 16.59
N ALA A 176 -4.92 -11.87 17.66
CA ALA A 176 -5.63 -12.31 18.86
C ALA A 176 -5.94 -11.11 19.78
N ASN A 177 -5.00 -10.18 19.90
CA ASN A 177 -5.05 -9.08 20.86
C ASN A 177 -5.68 -7.80 20.33
N TRP A 178 -5.52 -7.54 19.04
CA TRP A 178 -5.88 -6.30 18.39
C TRP A 178 -6.79 -6.56 17.19
N THR A 179 -7.39 -5.48 16.72
CA THR A 179 -8.22 -5.47 15.53
C THR A 179 -7.82 -4.28 14.68
N CYS A 180 -7.87 -4.46 13.36
CA CYS A 180 -7.99 -3.36 12.41
C CYS A 180 -9.49 -3.32 12.11
N PHE A 181 -10.21 -2.48 12.84
CA PHE A 181 -11.66 -2.42 12.71
C PHE A 181 -12.03 -1.69 11.43
N THR A 182 -13.07 -2.21 10.79
CA THR A 182 -14.09 -1.37 10.20
C THR A 182 -15.41 -2.13 10.28
N GLU A 183 -15.99 -2.23 11.48
CA GLU A 183 -17.41 -2.64 11.60
C GLU A 183 -18.26 -1.38 11.47
N GLY A 184 -18.60 -1.07 10.22
CA GLY A 184 -19.27 0.14 9.79
C GLY A 184 -18.72 0.60 8.45
N ARG A 185 -19.60 1.10 7.57
CA ARG A 185 -19.22 1.68 6.28
C ARG A 185 -18.41 2.94 6.55
N VAL A 186 -17.07 2.87 6.52
CA VAL A 186 -16.29 4.11 6.43
C VAL A 186 -16.54 4.65 5.04
N GLN A 187 -17.49 5.57 4.96
CA GLN A 187 -17.66 6.35 3.75
C GLN A 187 -16.51 7.34 3.71
N PRO A 188 -15.64 7.25 2.69
CA PRO A 188 -14.62 8.27 2.49
C PRO A 188 -15.30 9.64 2.41
N SER A 189 -14.62 10.69 2.85
CA SER A 189 -15.16 12.03 2.65
C SER A 189 -15.49 12.22 1.17
N SER A 190 -16.59 12.94 0.89
CA SER A 190 -16.95 13.35 -0.47
C SER A 190 -15.74 13.93 -1.22
N ASP A 191 -14.87 14.63 -0.49
CA ASP A 191 -13.76 15.42 -1.04
C ASP A 191 -12.50 14.60 -1.32
N THR A 192 -12.46 13.30 -1.00
CA THR A 192 -11.27 12.49 -1.27
C THR A 192 -11.19 12.12 -2.76
N PRO A 193 -10.14 12.49 -3.53
CA PRO A 193 -10.15 12.24 -4.98
C PRO A 193 -10.09 10.75 -5.33
N ARG A 194 -11.07 10.29 -6.13
CA ARG A 194 -11.18 8.92 -6.68
C ARG A 194 -10.32 8.73 -7.93
N LEU A 195 -10.03 9.82 -8.63
CA LEU A 195 -9.05 9.87 -9.70
C LEU A 195 -7.90 10.79 -9.30
N ALA A 196 -6.71 10.49 -9.80
CA ALA A 196 -5.59 11.39 -9.75
C ALA A 196 -4.83 11.32 -11.07
N LEU A 197 -4.55 12.48 -11.65
CA LEU A 197 -3.68 12.61 -12.80
C LEU A 197 -2.36 13.24 -12.37
N ARG A 198 -1.24 12.64 -12.76
CA ARG A 198 0.10 13.14 -12.43
C ARG A 198 0.81 13.63 -13.68
N LYS A 199 1.67 14.64 -13.50
CA LYS A 199 2.65 15.03 -14.51
C LYS A 199 3.65 13.90 -14.79
N THR A 200 4.35 14.03 -15.91
CA THR A 200 5.46 13.17 -16.29
C THR A 200 6.50 13.15 -15.18
N ARG A 201 6.97 11.95 -14.84
CA ARG A 201 7.91 11.77 -13.74
C ARG A 201 9.33 12.04 -14.19
N GLU A 202 9.86 13.17 -13.73
CA GLU A 202 11.26 13.50 -13.95
C GLU A 202 12.21 12.65 -13.09
N ARG A 203 13.41 12.43 -13.63
CA ARG A 203 14.55 11.84 -12.91
C ARG A 203 15.68 12.85 -12.84
N LYS A 204 16.31 12.96 -11.67
CA LYS A 204 17.58 13.67 -11.49
C LYS A 204 18.62 12.65 -11.06
N GLY A 205 19.48 12.22 -11.98
CA GLY A 205 20.33 11.05 -11.78
C GLY A 205 19.50 9.77 -11.61
N ARG A 206 19.87 8.92 -10.63
CA ARG A 206 19.12 7.69 -10.29
C ARG A 206 17.81 7.96 -9.52
N THR A 207 17.61 9.19 -9.02
CA THR A 207 16.49 9.51 -8.12
C THR A 207 15.27 10.05 -8.84
N LYS A 208 14.14 9.36 -8.65
CA LYS A 208 12.81 9.80 -9.11
C LYS A 208 12.33 11.01 -8.31
N GLN A 209 11.92 12.08 -9.00
CA GLN A 209 11.41 13.28 -8.34
C GLN A 209 9.92 13.14 -7.97
N PRO A 210 9.44 13.83 -6.94
CA PRO A 210 8.02 13.95 -6.65
C PRO A 210 7.26 14.55 -7.85
N THR A 211 6.14 13.93 -8.23
CA THR A 211 5.28 14.39 -9.33
C THR A 211 4.08 15.18 -8.82
N GLU A 212 3.81 16.33 -9.43
CA GLU A 212 2.62 17.14 -9.17
C GLU A 212 1.34 16.50 -9.72
N VAL A 213 0.21 16.84 -9.10
CA VAL A 213 -1.12 16.46 -9.59
C VAL A 213 -1.57 17.51 -10.60
N VAL A 214 -2.06 17.05 -11.75
CA VAL A 214 -2.65 17.89 -12.81
C VAL A 214 -4.15 18.01 -12.54
N LEU A 215 -4.67 19.24 -12.61
CA LEU A 215 -6.11 19.49 -12.55
C LEU A 215 -6.75 19.10 -13.88
N PHE A 216 -7.94 18.53 -13.82
CA PHE A 216 -8.72 18.15 -14.98
C PHE A 216 -10.19 18.42 -14.71
N ASP A 217 -10.97 18.58 -15.77
CA ASP A 217 -12.42 18.69 -15.67
C ASP A 217 -13.03 17.29 -15.48
N GLU A 218 -13.60 17.06 -14.30
CA GLU A 218 -14.26 15.80 -13.95
C GLU A 218 -15.54 15.55 -14.75
N THR A 219 -16.14 16.59 -15.34
CA THR A 219 -17.39 16.49 -16.11
C THR A 219 -17.17 16.07 -17.56
N SER A 220 -15.93 16.15 -18.04
CA SER A 220 -15.55 15.68 -19.38
C SER A 220 -15.80 14.18 -19.54
N PRO A 221 -16.17 13.69 -20.75
CA PRO A 221 -16.68 12.32 -20.92
C PRO A 221 -15.78 11.19 -20.39
N VAL A 222 -14.47 11.27 -20.65
CA VAL A 222 -13.51 10.23 -20.24
C VAL A 222 -13.29 10.24 -18.71
N PRO A 223 -12.90 11.36 -18.05
CA PRO A 223 -12.83 11.43 -16.60
C PRO A 223 -14.13 11.01 -15.90
N LYS A 224 -15.27 11.46 -16.42
CA LYS A 224 -16.58 11.12 -15.87
C LYS A 224 -16.84 9.61 -15.92
N GLY A 225 -16.61 8.96 -17.06
CA GLY A 225 -16.78 7.51 -17.17
C GLY A 225 -15.86 6.74 -16.21
N LEU A 226 -14.60 7.18 -16.08
CA LEU A 226 -13.64 6.60 -15.12
C LEU A 226 -14.07 6.80 -13.66
N LEU A 227 -14.64 7.96 -13.32
CA LEU A 227 -15.20 8.25 -12.00
C LEU A 227 -16.42 7.37 -11.72
N ASP A 228 -17.34 7.29 -12.67
CA ASP A 228 -18.56 6.48 -12.57
C ASP A 228 -18.21 5.00 -12.33
N ASP A 229 -17.19 4.48 -13.02
CA ASP A 229 -16.70 3.10 -12.81
C ASP A 229 -16.12 2.89 -11.41
N VAL A 230 -15.27 3.82 -10.94
CA VAL A 230 -14.66 3.72 -9.60
C VAL A 230 -15.72 3.86 -8.51
N GLU A 231 -16.67 4.78 -8.65
CA GLU A 231 -17.77 4.98 -7.70
C GLU A 231 -18.71 3.78 -7.67
N ARG A 232 -19.01 3.17 -8.83
CA ARG A 232 -19.81 1.94 -8.89
C ARG A 232 -19.13 0.77 -8.17
N ILE A 233 -17.83 0.58 -8.39
CA ILE A 233 -17.03 -0.44 -7.70
C ILE A 233 -16.99 -0.16 -6.19
N ASN A 234 -16.72 1.08 -5.78
CA ASN A 234 -16.68 1.46 -4.36
C ASN A 234 -18.03 1.31 -3.69
N SER A 235 -19.13 1.63 -4.39
CA SER A 235 -20.48 1.44 -3.89
C SER A 235 -20.75 -0.02 -3.58
N TYR A 236 -20.38 -0.94 -4.48
CA TYR A 236 -20.45 -2.38 -4.22
C TYR A 236 -19.57 -2.80 -3.04
N LEU A 237 -18.30 -2.40 -3.02
CA LEU A 237 -17.38 -2.79 -1.93
C LEU A 237 -17.82 -2.24 -0.56
N SER A 238 -18.51 -1.09 -0.52
CA SER A 238 -19.04 -0.51 0.72
C SER A 238 -20.17 -1.32 1.36
N THR A 239 -20.78 -2.25 0.62
CA THR A 239 -21.79 -3.18 1.16
C THR A 239 -21.16 -4.46 1.70
N GLN A 240 -19.88 -4.70 1.43
CA GLN A 240 -19.14 -5.90 1.83
C GLN A 240 -18.46 -5.69 3.20
N ARG A 241 -18.23 -6.78 3.92
CA ARG A 241 -17.45 -6.77 5.17
C ARG A 241 -16.00 -7.09 4.86
N ILE A 242 -15.17 -6.07 4.70
CA ILE A 242 -13.73 -6.20 4.50
C ILE A 242 -13.03 -5.92 5.83
N SER A 243 -12.35 -6.91 6.40
CA SER A 243 -11.69 -6.80 7.71
C SER A 243 -10.20 -7.11 7.66
N GLY A 244 -9.46 -6.65 8.67
CA GLY A 244 -8.01 -6.81 8.77
C GLY A 244 -7.22 -5.86 7.86
N VAL A 245 -7.92 -4.91 7.24
CA VAL A 245 -7.36 -3.79 6.48
C VAL A 245 -8.29 -2.59 6.62
N ALA A 246 -7.74 -1.41 6.91
CA ALA A 246 -8.49 -0.17 6.88
C ALA A 246 -8.73 0.22 5.42
N PHE A 247 -9.93 -0.06 4.90
CA PHE A 247 -10.25 0.07 3.49
C PHE A 247 -11.41 1.06 3.23
N PRO A 248 -11.11 2.35 2.96
CA PRO A 248 -12.13 3.35 2.61
C PRO A 248 -12.66 3.25 1.18
N GLY A 249 -12.12 2.35 0.36
CA GLY A 249 -12.43 2.24 -1.07
C GLY A 249 -11.18 2.34 -1.95
N LEU A 250 -11.41 2.41 -3.26
CA LEU A 250 -10.40 2.46 -4.30
C LEU A 250 -10.34 3.83 -4.99
N ARG A 251 -9.20 4.08 -5.61
CA ARG A 251 -8.97 5.16 -6.56
C ARG A 251 -8.08 4.69 -7.71
N ARG A 252 -8.11 5.39 -8.84
CA ARG A 252 -7.18 5.16 -9.95
C ARG A 252 -6.18 6.31 -10.07
N ILE A 253 -4.95 5.99 -10.43
CA ILE A 253 -3.88 6.98 -10.62
C ILE A 253 -3.31 6.89 -12.02
N PHE A 254 -3.50 7.93 -12.80
CA PHE A 254 -2.97 8.11 -14.15
C PHE A 254 -1.73 9.02 -14.13
N ASN A 255 -0.89 8.90 -15.15
CA ASN A 255 0.38 9.62 -15.26
C ASN A 255 0.48 10.29 -16.64
N ASN A 256 1.53 11.10 -16.83
CA ASN A 256 1.81 11.81 -18.07
C ASN A 256 0.66 12.74 -18.53
N GLY A 257 -0.03 13.37 -17.57
CA GLY A 257 -1.14 14.31 -17.85
C GLY A 257 -0.73 15.62 -18.50
N ASP A 258 0.56 15.84 -18.67
CA ASP A 258 1.19 17.03 -19.26
C ASP A 258 1.79 16.76 -20.65
N THR A 259 1.63 15.54 -21.19
CA THR A 259 2.07 15.24 -22.56
C THR A 259 1.00 15.61 -23.59
N THR A 260 1.43 15.87 -24.82
CA THR A 260 0.56 16.30 -25.92
C THR A 260 -0.36 15.19 -26.44
N ASP A 261 0.05 13.94 -26.26
CA ASP A 261 -0.67 12.71 -26.65
C ASP A 261 -1.52 12.13 -25.49
N TYR A 262 -1.71 12.91 -24.43
CA TYR A 262 -2.44 12.51 -23.25
C TYR A 262 -3.88 12.05 -23.57
N ALA A 263 -4.21 10.82 -23.19
CA ALA A 263 -5.53 10.22 -23.44
C ALA A 263 -6.05 9.32 -22.30
N TRP A 264 -5.66 9.59 -21.04
CA TRP A 264 -6.03 8.75 -19.88
C TRP A 264 -5.62 7.27 -20.02
N ASN A 265 -4.59 6.98 -20.81
CA ASN A 265 -4.12 5.64 -21.18
C ASN A 265 -2.75 5.28 -20.59
N LYS A 266 -2.27 6.03 -19.60
CA LYS A 266 -0.95 5.84 -18.97
C LYS A 266 -1.09 5.58 -17.47
N GLY A 267 -0.82 4.35 -17.03
CA GLY A 267 -0.99 3.91 -15.64
C GLY A 267 -2.42 3.47 -15.35
N GLY A 268 -3.14 4.13 -14.45
CA GLY A 268 -4.55 3.81 -14.18
C GLY A 268 -4.78 2.58 -13.28
N ARG A 269 -3.74 2.02 -12.67
CA ARG A 269 -3.89 0.98 -11.63
C ARG A 269 -4.79 1.45 -10.49
N TYR A 270 -5.48 0.51 -9.87
CA TYR A 270 -6.24 0.73 -8.64
C TYR A 270 -5.32 0.78 -7.44
N TYR A 271 -5.61 1.70 -6.53
CA TYR A 271 -4.94 1.90 -5.26
C TYR A 271 -5.98 2.11 -4.16
N SER A 272 -5.61 1.84 -2.91
CA SER A 272 -6.41 2.28 -1.77
C SER A 272 -6.65 3.78 -1.82
N LEU A 273 -7.90 4.17 -1.53
CA LEU A 273 -8.28 5.55 -1.33
C LEU A 273 -7.52 6.11 -0.11
N ARG A 274 -7.27 7.42 -0.12
CA ARG A 274 -6.51 8.07 0.97
C ARG A 274 -7.29 7.92 2.29
N GLY A 275 -6.54 7.78 3.39
CA GLY A 275 -7.12 7.58 4.73
C GLY A 275 -7.18 6.11 5.17
N GLY A 276 -6.86 5.16 4.29
CA GLY A 276 -6.75 3.75 4.64
C GLY A 276 -5.34 3.17 4.53
N HIS A 277 -5.24 1.87 4.75
CA HIS A 277 -4.03 1.09 4.52
C HIS A 277 -3.73 0.97 3.02
N ARG A 278 -2.44 1.09 2.67
CA ARG A 278 -1.92 0.78 1.33
C ARG A 278 -1.64 -0.72 1.20
N TYR A 279 -2.68 -1.54 1.22
CA TYR A 279 -2.54 -3.00 1.21
C TYR A 279 -1.85 -3.50 -0.07
N GLU A 280 -1.95 -2.74 -1.17
CA GLU A 280 -1.23 -3.00 -2.41
C GLU A 280 0.30 -3.01 -2.20
N ALA A 281 0.81 -2.31 -1.19
CA ALA A 281 2.22 -2.28 -0.84
C ALA A 281 2.62 -3.35 0.21
N TRP A 282 1.67 -4.15 0.71
CA TRP A 282 1.97 -5.26 1.62
C TRP A 282 2.56 -6.46 0.86
N SER A 283 3.21 -7.38 1.57
CA SER A 283 3.56 -8.67 0.99
C SER A 283 2.28 -9.48 0.71
N ALA A 284 2.36 -10.38 -0.28
CA ALA A 284 1.27 -11.30 -0.57
C ALA A 284 0.92 -12.22 0.61
N GLU A 285 1.91 -12.52 1.46
CA GLU A 285 1.70 -13.25 2.71
C GLU A 285 0.85 -12.43 3.69
N ARG A 286 1.28 -11.20 4.01
CA ARG A 286 0.56 -10.33 4.95
C ARG A 286 -0.88 -10.09 4.52
N ARG A 287 -1.12 -9.87 3.23
CA ARG A 287 -2.49 -9.70 2.71
C ARG A 287 -3.37 -10.92 2.99
N ARG A 288 -2.89 -12.13 2.68
CA ARG A 288 -3.66 -13.36 2.89
C ARG A 288 -3.85 -13.73 4.35
N GLU A 289 -2.91 -13.35 5.22
CA GLU A 289 -3.02 -13.58 6.67
C GLU A 289 -3.94 -12.58 7.37
N SER A 290 -4.02 -11.35 6.87
CA SER A 290 -4.75 -10.27 7.55
C SER A 290 -6.11 -10.00 6.93
N ILE A 291 -6.22 -9.97 5.60
CA ILE A 291 -7.45 -9.57 4.92
C ILE A 291 -8.45 -10.72 4.95
N MET A 292 -9.67 -10.41 5.36
CA MET A 292 -10.83 -11.28 5.21
C MET A 292 -11.93 -10.53 4.50
N ILE A 293 -12.66 -11.22 3.63
CA ILE A 293 -13.81 -10.67 2.90
C ILE A 293 -15.03 -11.47 3.32
N ASN A 294 -16.04 -10.79 3.84
CA ASN A 294 -17.27 -11.37 4.38
C ASN A 294 -17.02 -12.45 5.46
N GLY A 295 -15.96 -12.26 6.24
CA GLY A 295 -15.54 -13.23 7.27
C GLY A 295 -14.82 -14.46 6.74
N GLU A 296 -14.56 -14.54 5.43
CA GLU A 296 -13.81 -15.61 4.79
C GLU A 296 -12.35 -15.21 4.56
N ALA A 297 -11.43 -16.17 4.74
CA ALA A 297 -10.03 -16.00 4.33
C ALA A 297 -9.93 -15.79 2.81
N VAL A 298 -8.87 -15.12 2.38
CA VAL A 298 -8.68 -14.75 0.97
C VAL A 298 -7.53 -15.49 0.31
N THR A 299 -7.56 -15.55 -1.02
CA THR A 299 -6.41 -15.92 -1.85
C THR A 299 -6.14 -14.85 -2.91
N GLU A 300 -4.94 -14.90 -3.50
CA GLU A 300 -4.55 -14.06 -4.63
C GLU A 300 -4.61 -14.88 -5.92
N VAL A 301 -5.31 -14.32 -6.90
CA VAL A 301 -5.49 -14.79 -8.26
C VAL A 301 -4.64 -13.89 -9.16
N ASP A 302 -3.51 -14.40 -9.63
CA ASP A 302 -2.41 -13.60 -10.20
C ASP A 302 -2.15 -13.96 -11.66
N LEU A 303 -2.06 -12.96 -12.54
CA LEU A 303 -1.67 -13.16 -13.93
C LEU A 303 -0.15 -13.36 -14.02
N ARG A 304 0.29 -14.60 -14.28
CA ARG A 304 1.70 -14.93 -14.31
C ARG A 304 2.42 -14.13 -15.39
N ALA A 305 3.48 -13.43 -14.98
CA ALA A 305 4.34 -12.67 -15.88
C ALA A 305 3.50 -11.69 -16.75
N SER A 306 2.63 -10.91 -16.10
CA SER A 306 1.59 -10.09 -16.73
C SER A 306 2.14 -9.23 -17.88
N HIS A 307 3.18 -8.44 -17.62
CA HIS A 307 3.69 -7.48 -18.59
C HIS A 307 4.33 -8.11 -19.83
N ILE A 308 5.09 -9.22 -19.71
CA ILE A 308 5.67 -9.89 -20.90
C ILE A 308 4.57 -10.60 -21.70
N THR A 309 3.60 -11.23 -21.02
CA THR A 309 2.44 -11.85 -21.66
C THR A 309 1.64 -10.80 -22.43
N LEU A 310 1.40 -9.64 -21.81
CA LEU A 310 0.65 -8.55 -22.41
C LEU A 310 1.40 -7.87 -23.57
N LEU A 311 2.71 -7.67 -23.44
CA LEU A 311 3.53 -7.15 -24.53
C LEU A 311 3.44 -8.04 -25.77
N HIS A 312 3.62 -9.36 -25.61
CA HIS A 312 3.45 -10.30 -26.72
C HIS A 312 2.03 -10.26 -27.30
N ALA A 313 1.01 -10.23 -26.44
CA ALA A 313 -0.38 -10.17 -26.85
C ALA A 313 -0.70 -8.92 -27.70
N LEU A 314 -0.26 -7.75 -27.25
CA LEU A 314 -0.47 -6.46 -27.93
C LEU A 314 0.27 -6.39 -29.27
N LEU A 315 1.46 -7.00 -29.36
CA LEU A 315 2.22 -7.11 -30.61
C LEU A 315 1.73 -8.24 -31.53
N GLY A 316 0.74 -9.02 -31.11
CA GLY A 316 0.26 -10.20 -31.82
C GLY A 316 1.34 -11.26 -32.04
N GLN A 317 2.28 -11.37 -31.09
CA GLN A 317 3.34 -12.37 -31.08
C GLN A 317 2.93 -13.56 -30.21
N PRO A 318 3.34 -14.79 -30.55
CA PRO A 318 3.04 -15.96 -29.74
C PRO A 318 3.78 -15.88 -28.40
N PHE A 319 3.12 -16.33 -27.33
CA PHE A 319 3.73 -16.49 -26.00
C PHE A 319 2.93 -17.51 -25.20
N ASP A 320 3.60 -18.40 -24.49
CA ASP A 320 2.93 -19.37 -23.62
C ASP A 320 3.35 -19.17 -22.17
N ALA A 321 2.48 -18.53 -21.38
CA ALA A 321 2.71 -18.30 -19.96
C ALA A 321 2.65 -19.59 -19.13
N ASN A 322 2.31 -20.75 -19.71
CA ASN A 322 2.45 -22.04 -19.02
C ASN A 322 3.91 -22.41 -18.80
N VAL A 323 4.79 -22.02 -19.70
CA VAL A 323 6.24 -22.13 -19.52
C VAL A 323 6.73 -20.95 -18.65
N ASP A 324 7.64 -21.19 -17.72
CA ASP A 324 8.21 -20.08 -16.94
C ASP A 324 9.10 -19.22 -17.82
N PRO A 325 8.75 -17.94 -18.10
CA PRO A 325 9.57 -17.11 -18.98
C PRO A 325 10.92 -16.74 -18.35
N TYR A 326 11.10 -16.97 -17.05
CA TYR A 326 12.31 -16.63 -16.32
C TYR A 326 13.18 -17.86 -16.00
N LYS A 327 12.75 -19.08 -16.36
CA LYS A 327 13.53 -20.30 -16.10
C LYS A 327 14.47 -20.59 -17.26
N PHE A 328 15.76 -20.47 -16.99
CA PHE A 328 16.87 -20.79 -17.89
C PHE A 328 17.72 -21.88 -17.23
N SER A 329 18.30 -22.80 -18.00
CA SER A 329 19.08 -23.93 -17.47
C SER A 329 20.27 -23.48 -16.63
N ASP A 330 21.01 -22.50 -17.15
CA ASP A 330 22.32 -22.11 -16.63
C ASP A 330 22.29 -20.80 -15.83
N TRP A 331 21.10 -20.21 -15.65
CA TRP A 331 20.95 -18.89 -15.02
C TRP A 331 19.92 -18.90 -13.89
N PRO A 332 20.22 -18.27 -12.73
CA PRO A 332 19.25 -18.16 -11.66
C PRO A 332 18.00 -17.41 -12.10
N ARG A 333 16.84 -18.01 -11.87
CA ARG A 333 15.54 -17.41 -12.21
C ARG A 333 15.35 -15.99 -11.66
N ALA A 334 15.86 -15.72 -10.46
CA ALA A 334 15.77 -14.41 -9.83
C ALA A 334 16.52 -13.33 -10.62
N VAL A 335 17.72 -13.64 -11.11
CA VAL A 335 18.56 -12.76 -11.94
C VAL A 335 17.88 -12.46 -13.27
N ILE A 336 17.38 -13.48 -13.95
CA ILE A 336 16.62 -13.33 -15.20
C ILE A 336 15.38 -12.45 -15.00
N LYS A 337 14.63 -12.72 -13.93
CA LYS A 337 13.42 -11.94 -13.59
C LYS A 337 13.76 -10.48 -13.28
N ALA A 338 14.85 -10.22 -12.56
CA ALA A 338 15.33 -8.88 -12.27
C ALA A 338 15.64 -8.12 -13.57
N TRP A 339 16.35 -8.77 -14.51
CA TRP A 339 16.68 -8.18 -15.80
C TRP A 339 15.42 -7.80 -16.59
N VAL A 340 14.49 -8.75 -16.75
CA VAL A 340 13.24 -8.51 -17.51
C VAL A 340 12.41 -7.40 -16.87
N SER A 341 12.30 -7.40 -15.54
CA SER A 341 11.55 -6.38 -14.80
C SER A 341 12.17 -4.99 -14.98
N GLN A 342 13.50 -4.91 -14.96
CA GLN A 342 14.23 -3.66 -15.19
C GLN A 342 14.09 -3.17 -16.64
N ALA A 343 14.20 -4.07 -17.62
CA ALA A 343 14.07 -3.75 -19.04
C ALA A 343 12.66 -3.20 -19.36
N ILE A 344 11.62 -3.91 -18.93
CA ILE A 344 10.23 -3.46 -19.11
C ILE A 344 9.95 -2.17 -18.32
N GLY A 345 10.38 -2.09 -17.07
CA GLY A 345 10.14 -0.91 -16.21
C GLY A 345 10.88 0.35 -16.67
N GLY A 346 11.97 0.19 -17.43
CA GLY A 346 12.71 1.27 -18.05
C GLY A 346 12.33 1.53 -19.51
N SER A 347 11.44 0.72 -20.10
CA SER A 347 11.20 0.67 -21.55
C SER A 347 12.51 0.63 -22.35
N ASN A 348 13.48 -0.15 -21.87
CA ASN A 348 14.85 -0.20 -22.39
C ASN A 348 15.29 -1.65 -22.49
N SER A 349 15.55 -2.12 -23.72
CA SER A 349 15.96 -3.50 -23.98
C SER A 349 17.44 -3.77 -23.70
N ARG A 350 18.22 -2.73 -23.40
CA ARG A 350 19.68 -2.76 -23.21
C ARG A 350 20.10 -1.96 -21.97
N PRO A 351 19.67 -2.36 -20.76
CA PRO A 351 20.14 -1.72 -19.54
C PRO A 351 21.66 -1.90 -19.39
N PHE A 352 22.37 -0.83 -19.02
CA PHE A 352 23.83 -0.84 -18.90
C PHE A 352 24.35 -1.18 -17.50
N GLN A 353 23.50 -1.07 -16.48
CA GLN A 353 23.81 -1.33 -15.08
C GLN A 353 22.56 -1.86 -14.39
N TRP A 354 22.73 -2.72 -13.37
CA TRP A 354 21.63 -3.12 -12.50
C TRP A 354 21.03 -1.92 -11.75
N SER A 355 19.73 -1.99 -11.48
CA SER A 355 19.07 -1.06 -10.58
C SER A 355 19.52 -1.31 -9.13
N ASP A 356 19.54 -0.25 -8.31
CA ASP A 356 19.89 -0.35 -6.89
C ASP A 356 19.00 -1.40 -6.18
N ASP A 357 17.70 -1.41 -6.45
CA ASP A 357 16.76 -2.41 -5.90
C ASP A 357 17.14 -3.87 -6.24
N ALA A 358 17.78 -4.11 -7.39
CA ALA A 358 18.17 -5.46 -7.81
C ALA A 358 19.50 -5.88 -7.17
N GLU A 359 20.44 -4.95 -7.01
CA GLU A 359 21.69 -5.16 -6.26
C GLU A 359 21.39 -5.40 -4.78
N ASP A 360 20.59 -4.53 -4.15
CA ASP A 360 20.21 -4.66 -2.74
C ASP A 360 19.53 -6.01 -2.45
N ALA A 361 18.56 -6.40 -3.30
CA ALA A 361 17.88 -7.69 -3.13
C ALA A 361 18.82 -8.90 -3.31
N TYR A 362 19.82 -8.78 -4.18
CA TYR A 362 20.81 -9.84 -4.38
C TYR A 362 21.80 -9.93 -3.20
N GLU A 363 22.29 -8.78 -2.72
CA GLU A 363 23.20 -8.71 -1.57
C GLU A 363 22.51 -9.20 -0.28
N ASP A 364 21.23 -8.88 -0.07
CA ASP A 364 20.45 -9.36 1.08
C ASP A 364 20.37 -10.90 1.12
N GLU A 365 20.21 -11.55 -0.04
CA GLU A 365 20.21 -13.01 -0.14
C GLU A 365 21.64 -13.61 -0.09
N ARG A 366 22.64 -12.83 -0.52
CA ARG A 366 24.04 -13.25 -0.69
C ARG A 366 25.00 -12.17 -0.18
N PRO A 367 25.17 -12.03 1.14
CA PRO A 367 25.97 -10.95 1.72
C PRO A 367 27.41 -10.94 1.20
N GLY A 368 27.89 -9.76 0.80
CA GLY A 368 29.25 -9.57 0.28
C GLY A 368 29.48 -10.09 -1.14
N ARG A 369 28.41 -10.31 -1.92
CA ARG A 369 28.48 -10.63 -3.35
C ARG A 369 27.72 -9.57 -4.16
N TRP A 370 28.28 -9.19 -5.29
CA TRP A 370 27.72 -8.15 -6.17
C TRP A 370 27.08 -8.78 -7.40
N LEU A 371 25.86 -8.35 -7.73
CA LEU A 371 25.09 -8.93 -8.83
C LEU A 371 25.79 -8.68 -10.17
N GLN A 372 26.32 -7.47 -10.38
CA GLN A 372 27.05 -7.11 -11.59
C GLN A 372 28.30 -7.96 -11.84
N ASP A 373 28.99 -8.40 -10.78
CA ASP A 373 30.25 -9.15 -10.88
C ASP A 373 30.01 -10.63 -11.21
N GLU A 374 28.96 -11.22 -10.63
CA GLU A 374 28.60 -12.62 -10.90
C GLU A 374 27.73 -12.78 -12.14
N PHE A 375 26.91 -11.78 -12.44
CA PHE A 375 25.94 -11.79 -13.53
C PHE A 375 25.96 -10.44 -14.24
N ALA A 376 26.92 -10.26 -15.13
CA ALA A 376 27.04 -9.04 -15.91
C ALA A 376 25.75 -8.77 -16.70
N ILE A 377 25.11 -7.62 -16.46
CA ILE A 377 23.77 -7.31 -16.99
C ILE A 377 23.65 -7.44 -18.52
N ARG A 378 24.75 -7.21 -19.26
CA ARG A 378 24.81 -7.34 -20.72
C ARG A 378 24.79 -8.81 -21.17
N GLU A 379 25.46 -9.69 -20.44
CA GLU A 379 25.48 -11.13 -20.74
C GLU A 379 24.11 -11.74 -20.45
N VAL A 380 23.54 -11.39 -19.30
CA VAL A 380 22.15 -11.75 -18.96
C VAL A 380 21.20 -11.26 -20.05
N GLY A 381 21.36 -10.01 -20.48
CA GLY A 381 20.54 -9.42 -21.54
C GLY A 381 20.65 -10.15 -22.87
N ALA A 382 21.85 -10.55 -23.30
CA ALA A 382 22.04 -11.32 -24.53
C ALA A 382 21.27 -12.65 -24.49
N VAL A 383 21.36 -13.39 -23.36
CA VAL A 383 20.67 -14.67 -23.18
C VAL A 383 19.15 -14.49 -23.12
N VAL A 384 18.67 -13.46 -22.43
CA VAL A 384 17.23 -13.18 -22.33
C VAL A 384 16.65 -12.78 -23.68
N ILE A 385 17.35 -11.93 -24.44
CA ILE A 385 16.90 -11.46 -25.75
C ILE A 385 16.90 -12.58 -26.79
N ASP A 386 17.86 -13.50 -26.74
CA ASP A 386 17.87 -14.69 -27.59
C ASP A 386 16.59 -15.53 -27.40
N ARG A 387 16.18 -15.72 -26.13
CA ARG A 387 14.97 -16.47 -25.80
C ARG A 387 13.66 -15.71 -26.07
N HIS A 388 13.67 -14.40 -25.83
CA HIS A 388 12.51 -13.50 -25.89
C HIS A 388 12.80 -12.29 -26.80
N PRO A 389 12.95 -12.49 -28.12
CA PRO A 389 13.36 -11.43 -29.05
C PRO A 389 12.38 -10.26 -29.10
N THR A 390 11.11 -10.49 -28.74
CA THR A 390 10.08 -9.45 -28.63
C THR A 390 10.48 -8.29 -27.70
N LEU A 391 11.32 -8.55 -26.69
CA LEU A 391 11.82 -7.51 -25.78
C LEU A 391 12.71 -6.46 -26.48
N LEU A 392 13.27 -6.75 -27.67
CA LEU A 392 13.99 -5.76 -28.49
C LEU A 392 13.08 -4.61 -28.95
N HIS A 393 11.76 -4.84 -28.99
CA HIS A 393 10.82 -3.83 -29.44
C HIS A 393 10.46 -2.82 -28.35
N LEU A 394 10.89 -2.99 -27.09
CA LEU A 394 10.54 -2.09 -25.98
C LEU A 394 10.83 -0.61 -26.27
N GLU A 395 11.88 -0.32 -27.03
CA GLU A 395 12.28 1.06 -27.38
C GLU A 395 11.57 1.61 -28.62
N THR A 396 10.92 0.76 -29.43
CA THR A 396 10.43 1.12 -30.78
C THR A 396 8.95 0.85 -31.00
N CYS A 397 8.31 0.00 -30.20
CA CYS A 397 6.90 -0.36 -30.37
C CYS A 397 5.90 0.68 -29.88
N GLY A 398 6.37 1.74 -29.21
CA GLY A 398 5.49 2.77 -28.63
C GLY A 398 4.67 2.29 -27.43
N ILE A 399 4.96 1.10 -26.89
CA ILE A 399 4.34 0.56 -25.67
C ILE A 399 5.35 0.67 -24.54
N ASP A 400 5.12 1.59 -23.61
CA ASP A 400 5.92 1.78 -22.42
C ASP A 400 5.33 1.06 -21.19
N THR A 401 6.04 1.12 -20.06
CA THR A 401 5.56 0.51 -18.81
C THR A 401 4.22 1.06 -18.32
N LEU A 402 3.90 2.33 -18.59
CA LEU A 402 2.63 2.94 -18.20
C LEU A 402 1.49 2.50 -19.11
N ASP A 403 1.75 2.23 -20.40
CA ASP A 403 0.78 1.59 -21.29
C ASP A 403 0.44 0.18 -20.80
N LEU A 404 1.47 -0.62 -20.48
CA LEU A 404 1.26 -1.98 -19.95
C LEU A 404 0.45 -1.96 -18.64
N GLN A 405 0.72 -1.00 -17.74
CA GLN A 405 -0.06 -0.82 -16.52
C GLN A 405 -1.52 -0.44 -16.80
N TYR A 406 -1.78 0.33 -17.86
CA TYR A 406 -3.13 0.71 -18.26
C TYR A 406 -3.91 -0.48 -18.78
N HIS A 407 -3.33 -1.23 -19.72
CA HIS A 407 -3.93 -2.44 -20.24
C HIS A 407 -4.18 -3.47 -19.13
N GLU A 408 -3.23 -3.66 -18.22
CA GLU A 408 -3.40 -4.51 -17.03
C GLU A 408 -4.58 -4.05 -16.17
N ALA A 409 -4.68 -2.75 -15.87
CA ALA A 409 -5.76 -2.20 -15.06
C ALA A 409 -7.14 -2.37 -15.71
N GLU A 410 -7.24 -2.24 -17.03
CA GLU A 410 -8.50 -2.44 -17.76
C GLU A 410 -8.93 -3.91 -17.80
N ILE A 411 -7.98 -4.84 -17.92
CA ILE A 411 -8.26 -6.28 -17.79
C ILE A 411 -8.78 -6.59 -16.40
N LEU A 412 -8.12 -6.08 -15.36
CA LEU A 412 -8.57 -6.25 -13.98
C LEU A 412 -9.94 -5.62 -13.74
N ARG A 413 -10.21 -4.42 -14.28
CA ARG A 413 -11.53 -3.78 -14.20
C ARG A 413 -12.62 -4.70 -14.77
N SER A 414 -12.42 -5.22 -15.98
CA SER A 414 -13.38 -6.14 -16.62
C SER A 414 -13.63 -7.41 -15.79
N ALA A 415 -12.56 -7.98 -15.23
CA ALA A 415 -12.67 -9.14 -14.35
C ALA A 415 -13.41 -8.81 -13.05
N MET A 416 -13.08 -7.68 -12.41
CA MET A 416 -13.73 -7.20 -11.19
C MET A 416 -15.22 -6.98 -11.41
N GLU A 417 -15.61 -6.32 -12.50
CA GLU A 417 -17.02 -6.07 -12.80
C GLU A 417 -17.80 -7.36 -13.00
N THR A 418 -17.22 -8.34 -13.68
CA THR A 418 -17.84 -9.66 -13.84
C THR A 418 -18.02 -10.36 -12.50
N LEU A 419 -17.00 -10.31 -11.64
CA LEU A 419 -17.06 -10.91 -10.30
C LEU A 419 -18.11 -10.23 -9.41
N MET A 420 -18.06 -8.91 -9.30
CA MET A 420 -18.95 -8.15 -8.43
C MET A 420 -20.39 -8.15 -8.92
N PHE A 421 -20.63 -7.83 -10.18
CA PHE A 421 -21.98 -7.52 -10.66
C PHE A 421 -22.70 -8.69 -11.32
N GLN A 422 -21.98 -9.77 -11.69
CA GLN A 422 -22.58 -10.95 -12.30
C GLN A 422 -22.42 -12.23 -11.48
N ARG A 423 -21.51 -12.25 -10.49
CA ARG A 423 -21.26 -13.41 -9.63
C ARG A 423 -21.44 -13.11 -8.14
N ASP A 424 -21.62 -11.83 -7.79
CA ASP A 424 -21.67 -11.34 -6.40
C ASP A 424 -20.47 -11.82 -5.56
N ILE A 425 -19.28 -11.79 -6.17
CA ILE A 425 -18.01 -12.11 -5.53
C ILE A 425 -17.25 -10.80 -5.30
N ALA A 426 -17.10 -10.42 -4.04
CA ALA A 426 -16.27 -9.31 -3.64
C ALA A 426 -14.79 -9.56 -3.94
N VAL A 427 -14.12 -8.51 -4.45
CA VAL A 427 -12.75 -8.61 -4.96
C VAL A 427 -11.99 -7.30 -4.75
N LEU A 428 -10.73 -7.40 -4.33
CA LEU A 428 -9.80 -6.27 -4.22
C LEU A 428 -8.66 -6.40 -5.22
N PRO A 429 -8.33 -5.37 -6.01
CA PRO A 429 -7.21 -5.40 -6.95
C PRO A 429 -5.87 -5.14 -6.25
N VAL A 430 -4.80 -5.77 -6.74
CA VAL A 430 -3.39 -5.45 -6.43
C VAL A 430 -2.56 -5.66 -7.69
N HIS A 431 -2.09 -4.59 -8.32
CA HIS A 431 -1.27 -4.67 -9.54
C HIS A 431 -1.91 -5.57 -10.61
N ASP A 432 -1.33 -6.73 -10.90
CA ASP A 432 -1.76 -7.78 -11.83
C ASP A 432 -2.59 -8.91 -11.20
N ALA A 433 -2.98 -8.75 -9.93
CA ALA A 433 -3.68 -9.77 -9.16
C ALA A 433 -5.01 -9.28 -8.57
N LEU A 434 -5.87 -10.26 -8.29
CA LEU A 434 -7.14 -10.08 -7.59
C LEU A 434 -7.12 -10.85 -6.26
N ILE A 435 -7.53 -10.19 -5.18
CA ILE A 435 -7.76 -10.80 -3.88
C ILE A 435 -9.24 -11.14 -3.78
N VAL A 436 -9.56 -12.40 -3.58
CA VAL A 436 -10.94 -12.91 -3.50
C VAL A 436 -11.11 -13.85 -2.31
N PRO A 437 -12.33 -14.03 -1.79
CA PRO A 437 -12.64 -15.13 -0.89
C PRO A 437 -12.19 -16.48 -1.47
N LEU A 438 -11.72 -17.42 -0.63
CA LEU A 438 -11.25 -18.73 -1.08
C LEU A 438 -12.29 -19.49 -1.92
N SER A 439 -13.56 -19.39 -1.54
CA SER A 439 -14.74 -19.93 -2.24
C SER A 439 -14.89 -19.39 -3.67
N GLY A 440 -14.42 -18.17 -3.94
CA GLY A 440 -14.46 -17.51 -5.25
C GLY A 440 -13.22 -17.73 -6.12
N ALA A 441 -12.17 -18.40 -5.61
CA ALA A 441 -10.85 -18.46 -6.24
C ALA A 441 -10.87 -19.00 -7.67
N GLU A 442 -11.50 -20.17 -7.87
CA GLU A 442 -11.56 -20.82 -9.18
C GLU A 442 -12.43 -20.05 -10.18
N VAL A 443 -13.48 -19.37 -9.70
CA VAL A 443 -14.32 -18.50 -10.54
C VAL A 443 -13.51 -17.29 -10.99
N ALA A 444 -12.82 -16.64 -10.06
CA ALA A 444 -11.96 -15.48 -10.33
C ALA A 444 -10.82 -15.81 -11.30
N LYS A 445 -10.20 -16.98 -11.18
CA LYS A 445 -9.20 -17.46 -12.14
C LYS A 445 -9.75 -17.47 -13.57
N ARG A 446 -10.87 -18.17 -13.79
CA ARG A 446 -11.51 -18.28 -15.12
C ARG A 446 -11.97 -16.92 -15.66
N VAL A 447 -12.51 -16.07 -14.79
CA VAL A 447 -12.97 -14.73 -15.16
C VAL A 447 -11.78 -13.86 -15.58
N LEU A 448 -10.65 -13.91 -14.87
CA LEU A 448 -9.46 -13.14 -15.22
C LEU A 448 -8.82 -13.62 -16.53
N GLU A 449 -8.74 -14.94 -16.75
CA GLU A 449 -8.27 -15.52 -18.03
C GLU A 449 -9.15 -15.05 -19.20
N LYS A 450 -10.48 -15.10 -19.04
CA LYS A 450 -11.42 -14.64 -20.06
C LYS A 450 -11.31 -13.13 -20.31
N ALA A 451 -11.23 -12.33 -19.24
CA ALA A 451 -11.09 -10.88 -19.34
C ALA A 451 -9.82 -10.48 -20.11
N PHE A 452 -8.70 -11.18 -19.87
CA PHE A 452 -7.46 -10.96 -20.64
C PHE A 452 -7.68 -11.21 -22.12
N LEU A 453 -8.23 -12.38 -22.49
CA LEU A 453 -8.42 -12.76 -23.90
C LEU A 453 -9.37 -11.80 -24.62
N SER A 454 -10.52 -11.49 -24.02
CA SER A 454 -11.51 -10.57 -24.61
C SER A 454 -10.97 -9.15 -24.73
N TYR A 455 -10.21 -8.67 -23.75
CA TYR A 455 -9.61 -7.33 -23.81
C TYR A 455 -8.58 -7.22 -24.93
N VAL A 456 -7.65 -8.18 -25.02
CA VAL A 456 -6.64 -8.21 -26.08
C VAL A 456 -7.30 -8.27 -27.46
N GLU A 457 -8.32 -9.12 -27.62
CA GLU A 457 -9.07 -9.22 -28.88
C GLU A 457 -9.73 -7.89 -29.25
N GLY A 458 -10.32 -7.19 -28.28
CA GLY A 458 -10.90 -5.87 -28.49
C GLY A 458 -9.88 -4.78 -28.87
N VAL A 459 -8.67 -4.82 -28.30
CA VAL A 459 -7.61 -3.84 -28.58
C VAL A 459 -6.90 -4.10 -29.90
N VAL A 460 -6.57 -5.36 -30.20
CA VAL A 460 -5.76 -5.74 -31.36
C VAL A 460 -6.64 -6.11 -32.58
N GLY A 461 -7.95 -6.33 -32.37
CA GLY A 461 -8.90 -6.69 -33.42
C GLY A 461 -8.82 -8.14 -33.89
N ARG A 462 -8.14 -9.02 -33.12
CA ARG A 462 -7.99 -10.45 -33.42
C ARG A 462 -7.72 -11.26 -32.14
N PRO A 463 -8.05 -12.57 -32.11
CA PRO A 463 -7.76 -13.42 -30.96
C PRO A 463 -6.28 -13.37 -30.55
N SER A 464 -6.03 -13.39 -29.24
CA SER A 464 -4.66 -13.37 -28.72
C SER A 464 -3.90 -14.64 -29.10
N THR A 465 -2.69 -14.47 -29.63
CA THR A 465 -1.72 -15.54 -29.82
C THR A 465 -0.92 -15.83 -28.55
N ALA A 466 -1.06 -15.00 -27.52
CA ALA A 466 -0.48 -15.22 -26.21
C ALA A 466 -1.47 -15.98 -25.32
N ILE A 467 -1.01 -17.07 -24.72
CA ILE A 467 -1.79 -17.87 -23.78
C ILE A 467 -1.50 -17.33 -22.37
N PRO A 468 -2.47 -16.65 -21.72
CA PRO A 468 -2.29 -16.22 -20.34
C PRO A 468 -2.31 -17.42 -19.40
N ARG A 469 -1.61 -17.30 -18.27
CA ARG A 469 -1.70 -18.26 -17.16
C ARG A 469 -2.04 -17.52 -15.89
N VAL A 470 -3.19 -17.84 -15.32
CA VAL A 470 -3.56 -17.34 -14.00
C VAL A 470 -3.23 -18.37 -12.94
N THR A 471 -2.59 -17.93 -11.85
CA THR A 471 -2.17 -18.78 -10.75
C THR A 471 -2.88 -18.40 -9.47
N LEU A 472 -3.18 -19.41 -8.65
CA LEU A 472 -3.68 -19.23 -7.29
C LEU A 472 -2.51 -19.34 -6.34
N LYS A 473 -2.33 -18.34 -5.47
CA LYS A 473 -1.36 -18.49 -4.37
C LYS A 473 -1.94 -19.44 -3.33
N LYS A 474 -1.20 -20.50 -3.03
CA LYS A 474 -1.62 -21.52 -2.05
C LYS A 474 -1.90 -20.90 -0.67
N PRO A 475 -2.97 -21.31 0.05
CA PRO A 475 -3.13 -21.00 1.47
C PRO A 475 -1.91 -21.45 2.28
N LYS A 476 -1.62 -20.80 3.41
CA LYS A 476 -0.56 -21.25 4.32
C LYS A 476 -0.94 -22.62 4.90
N GLY A 477 -0.05 -23.60 4.85
CA GLY A 477 -0.25 -24.94 5.44
C GLY A 477 -0.73 -26.06 4.49
N THR A 478 -0.69 -25.85 3.17
CA THR A 478 -0.99 -26.88 2.14
C THR A 478 0.10 -27.07 1.11
#